data_AF-A0A1F5S0Z3-F1
#
_entry.id   AF-A0A1F5S0Z3-F1
#
_cell.length_a   1.000
_cell.length_b   1.000
_cell.length_c   1.000
_cell.angle_alpha   90.00
_cell.angle_beta   90.00
_cell.angle_gamma   90.00
#
_symmetry.space_group_name_H-M   'P 1'
#
loop_
_entity.id
_entity.type
_entity.pdbx_description
1 polymer ?
#
loop_
_entity_poly.entity_id
_entity_poly.type
_entity_poly.pdbx_seq_one_letter_code
_entity_poly.pdbx_strand_id
1 'polypeptide(L)'
;MKQKPKIAIISLTSCEGCEIAVLDLGAKLLEALKNVELVSFKYMMEASLCNKRNELPSCDIAFVEGSPANKKDIELLKEVRKKAEKVIALGHCAHLGGVQRMKNYGDKEKIAKSVYKQYKKIENNDGGGIDKYIKVDGVIPGCPITKDEFLRSLIAALAGREFEIEESPVCYECLNNSYECLLQKGEICLGPVTLGGCGAICVKSGQACWGCRGFLPEVLPLRDGACPVSTNAKLENLRSKLKEIASEEDIEGVEEIFGLRRD
;
A
#
# COMPACT_ATOMS: atom_id res chain seq x y z
N MET A 1 -18.63 -10.25 -30.08
CA MET A 1 -18.53 -10.11 -28.61
C MET A 1 -17.43 -9.11 -28.31
N LYS A 2 -17.65 -8.13 -27.42
CA LYS A 2 -16.60 -7.18 -27.01
C LYS A 2 -15.54 -7.97 -26.22
N GLN A 3 -14.26 -7.80 -26.54
CA GLN A 3 -13.19 -8.49 -25.83
C GLN A 3 -13.19 -8.06 -24.36
N LYS A 4 -13.08 -9.02 -23.43
CA LYS A 4 -13.06 -8.72 -22.00
C LYS A 4 -11.72 -8.07 -21.65
N PRO A 5 -11.70 -7.02 -20.81
CA PRO A 5 -10.45 -6.45 -20.33
C PRO A 5 -9.63 -7.49 -19.56
N LYS A 6 -8.34 -7.54 -19.84
CA LYS A 6 -7.34 -8.41 -19.25
C LYS A 6 -6.75 -7.78 -18.01
N ILE A 7 -6.82 -8.50 -16.90
CA ILE A 7 -6.25 -8.07 -15.62
C ILE A 7 -5.17 -9.03 -15.15
N ALA A 8 -4.13 -8.49 -14.54
CA ALA A 8 -3.07 -9.23 -13.88
C ALA A 8 -2.92 -8.77 -12.42
N ILE A 9 -2.68 -9.70 -11.52
CA ILE A 9 -2.30 -9.47 -10.13
C ILE A 9 -0.92 -10.09 -9.94
N ILE A 10 0.08 -9.25 -9.69
CA ILE A 10 1.50 -9.61 -9.65
C ILE A 10 2.05 -9.37 -8.25
N SER A 11 2.73 -10.38 -7.71
CA SER A 11 3.38 -10.30 -6.41
C SER A 11 4.89 -10.14 -6.55
N LEU A 12 5.45 -9.14 -5.86
CA LEU A 12 6.87 -9.00 -5.60
C LEU A 12 7.20 -9.54 -4.19
N THR A 13 8.21 -8.96 -3.52
CA THR A 13 8.48 -9.28 -2.11
C THR A 13 7.40 -8.67 -1.22
N SER A 14 6.57 -9.54 -0.61
CA SER A 14 5.41 -9.16 0.20
C SER A 14 5.01 -10.27 1.19
N CYS A 15 3.95 -10.02 1.97
CA CYS A 15 3.25 -11.05 2.75
C CYS A 15 2.01 -11.61 2.04
N GLU A 16 1.74 -11.19 0.80
CA GLU A 16 0.57 -11.54 -0.02
C GLU A 16 -0.78 -11.17 0.63
N GLY A 17 -0.77 -10.29 1.64
CA GLY A 17 -1.96 -9.90 2.38
C GLY A 17 -2.97 -9.11 1.54
N CYS A 18 -2.52 -8.37 0.52
CA CYS A 18 -3.45 -7.64 -0.35
C CYS A 18 -4.15 -8.60 -1.31
N GLU A 19 -3.46 -9.60 -1.83
CA GLU A 19 -4.05 -10.71 -2.59
C GLU A 19 -5.11 -11.46 -1.77
N ILE A 20 -4.86 -11.73 -0.49
CA ILE A 20 -5.87 -12.32 0.40
C ILE A 20 -7.09 -11.39 0.59
N ALA A 21 -6.88 -10.08 0.73
CA ALA A 21 -7.99 -9.12 0.81
C ALA A 21 -8.84 -9.10 -0.48
N VAL A 22 -8.22 -9.30 -1.65
CA VAL A 22 -8.93 -9.48 -2.92
C VAL A 22 -9.77 -10.77 -2.90
N LEU A 23 -9.21 -11.88 -2.44
CA LEU A 23 -9.94 -13.15 -2.34
C LEU A 23 -11.11 -13.09 -1.35
N ASP A 24 -11.01 -12.29 -0.28
CA ASP A 24 -12.08 -12.06 0.70
C ASP A 24 -13.31 -11.31 0.15
N LEU A 25 -13.28 -10.88 -1.12
CA LEU A 25 -14.47 -10.46 -1.85
C LEU A 25 -15.45 -11.62 -2.12
N GLY A 26 -14.96 -12.87 -2.13
CA GLY A 26 -15.78 -14.07 -2.32
C GLY A 26 -16.66 -13.98 -3.58
N ALA A 27 -17.98 -14.05 -3.39
CA ALA A 27 -18.94 -14.02 -4.49
C ALA A 27 -18.83 -12.76 -5.37
N LYS A 28 -18.49 -11.60 -4.78
CA LYS A 28 -18.31 -10.35 -5.54
C LYS A 28 -17.13 -10.43 -6.50
N LEU A 29 -16.05 -11.12 -6.13
CA LEU A 29 -14.91 -11.35 -7.01
C LEU A 29 -15.32 -12.22 -8.20
N LEU A 30 -16.03 -13.33 -7.94
CA LEU A 30 -16.50 -14.21 -9.00
C LEU A 30 -17.43 -13.48 -9.99
N GLU A 31 -18.25 -12.57 -9.50
CA GLU A 31 -19.09 -11.72 -10.35
C GLU A 31 -18.26 -10.74 -11.18
N ALA A 32 -17.27 -10.07 -10.58
CA ALA A 32 -16.35 -9.19 -11.30
C ALA A 32 -15.59 -9.94 -12.40
N LEU A 33 -15.11 -11.15 -12.10
CA LEU A 33 -14.40 -12.03 -13.05
C LEU A 33 -15.26 -12.49 -14.25
N LYS A 34 -16.59 -12.37 -14.20
CA LYS A 34 -17.43 -12.59 -15.40
C LYS A 34 -17.17 -11.53 -16.47
N ASN A 35 -16.72 -10.34 -16.09
CA ASN A 35 -16.55 -9.18 -16.97
C ASN A 35 -15.10 -8.94 -17.40
N VAL A 36 -14.14 -9.67 -16.82
CA VAL A 36 -12.70 -9.54 -17.12
C VAL A 36 -12.09 -10.89 -17.47
N GLU A 37 -10.92 -10.85 -18.10
CA GLU A 37 -10.06 -12.01 -18.33
C GLU A 37 -8.88 -11.91 -17.35
N LEU A 38 -8.75 -12.86 -16.43
CA LEU A 38 -7.64 -12.92 -15.50
C LEU A 38 -6.46 -13.62 -16.18
N VAL A 39 -5.39 -12.89 -16.49
CA VAL A 39 -4.25 -13.41 -17.25
C VAL A 39 -3.04 -13.78 -16.38
N SER A 40 -2.99 -13.27 -15.16
CA SER A 40 -2.01 -13.66 -14.15
C SER A 40 -2.58 -13.45 -12.75
N PHE A 41 -2.66 -14.50 -11.94
CA PHE A 41 -2.92 -14.42 -10.51
C PHE A 41 -2.51 -15.75 -9.86
N LYS A 42 -1.46 -15.71 -9.03
CA LYS A 42 -0.81 -16.91 -8.49
C LYS A 42 -1.75 -17.83 -7.71
N TYR A 43 -2.77 -17.28 -7.04
CA TYR A 43 -3.74 -18.05 -6.27
C TYR A 43 -4.85 -18.71 -7.09
N MET A 44 -5.13 -18.20 -8.30
CA MET A 44 -6.26 -18.68 -9.12
C MET A 44 -5.83 -19.40 -10.39
N MET A 45 -4.55 -19.33 -10.75
CA MET A 45 -4.03 -19.90 -11.99
C MET A 45 -2.98 -20.96 -11.67
N GLU A 46 -2.98 -22.05 -12.43
CA GLU A 46 -1.93 -23.06 -12.32
C GLU A 46 -0.56 -22.41 -12.55
N ALA A 47 0.42 -22.75 -11.71
CA ALA A 47 1.81 -22.35 -11.93
C ALA A 47 2.32 -22.76 -13.32
N SER A 48 1.77 -23.83 -13.91
CA SER A 48 2.06 -24.28 -15.26
C SER A 48 1.62 -23.27 -16.34
N LEU A 49 0.54 -22.51 -16.12
CA LEU A 49 0.05 -21.49 -17.04
C LEU A 49 0.85 -20.18 -16.91
N CYS A 50 1.32 -19.86 -15.70
CA CYS A 50 2.23 -18.75 -15.45
C CYS A 50 3.66 -19.03 -15.95
N ASN A 51 4.09 -20.31 -16.00
CA ASN A 51 5.45 -20.73 -16.39
C ASN A 51 5.59 -21.30 -17.81
N LYS A 52 4.50 -21.72 -18.50
CA LYS A 52 4.59 -22.27 -19.88
C LYS A 52 4.94 -21.22 -20.92
N ARG A 53 4.71 -19.94 -20.62
CA ARG A 53 5.21 -18.81 -21.38
C ARG A 53 6.20 -18.17 -20.43
N ASN A 54 7.50 -18.21 -20.70
CA ASN A 54 8.54 -17.54 -19.90
C ASN A 54 8.41 -15.99 -19.97
N GLU A 55 7.20 -15.49 -20.10
CA GLU A 55 6.83 -14.15 -20.48
C GLU A 55 5.46 -13.84 -19.91
N LEU A 56 5.38 -12.74 -19.17
CA LEU A 56 4.11 -12.21 -18.68
C LEU A 56 3.18 -11.90 -19.87
N PRO A 57 1.88 -12.26 -19.87
CA PRO A 57 0.96 -11.85 -20.93
C PRO A 57 0.65 -10.35 -20.85
N SER A 58 0.41 -9.70 -22.00
CA SER A 58 -0.08 -8.31 -22.02
C SER A 58 -1.45 -8.20 -21.36
N CYS A 59 -1.68 -7.10 -20.65
CA CYS A 59 -2.92 -6.83 -19.93
C CYS A 59 -3.30 -5.34 -19.99
N ASP A 60 -4.58 -5.05 -19.79
CA ASP A 60 -5.06 -3.68 -19.72
C ASP A 60 -4.71 -3.07 -18.35
N ILE A 61 -4.79 -3.87 -17.28
CA ILE A 61 -4.52 -3.43 -15.90
C ILE A 61 -3.67 -4.47 -15.17
N ALA A 62 -2.54 -4.05 -14.63
CA ALA A 62 -1.75 -4.83 -13.68
C ALA A 62 -1.83 -4.21 -12.28
N PHE A 63 -2.37 -4.98 -11.33
CA PHE A 63 -2.25 -4.70 -9.91
C PHE A 63 -0.95 -5.34 -9.40
N VAL A 64 -0.08 -4.54 -8.78
CA VAL A 64 1.23 -5.01 -8.31
C VAL A 64 1.28 -4.87 -6.79
N GLU A 65 1.39 -5.99 -6.07
CA GLU A 65 1.65 -6.05 -4.63
C GLU A 65 3.16 -6.22 -4.36
N GLY A 66 3.61 -5.71 -3.21
CA GLY A 66 4.96 -5.92 -2.73
C GLY A 66 5.95 -4.87 -3.21
N SER A 67 7.12 -4.82 -2.57
CA SER A 67 8.21 -3.95 -3.01
C SER A 67 9.30 -4.77 -3.70
N PRO A 68 10.05 -4.19 -4.65
CA PRO A 68 11.20 -4.84 -5.21
C PRO A 68 12.36 -4.91 -4.20
N ALA A 69 12.72 -6.12 -3.76
CA ALA A 69 13.78 -6.36 -2.81
C ALA A 69 15.11 -6.77 -3.48
N ASN A 70 15.07 -7.27 -4.70
CA ASN A 70 16.22 -7.79 -5.44
C ASN A 70 16.13 -7.43 -6.94
N LYS A 71 17.19 -7.70 -7.70
CA LYS A 71 17.25 -7.41 -9.15
C LYS A 71 16.14 -8.09 -9.96
N LYS A 72 15.76 -9.32 -9.61
CA LYS A 72 14.70 -10.06 -10.33
C LYS A 72 13.34 -9.39 -10.15
N ASP A 73 13.06 -8.88 -8.95
CA ASP A 73 11.82 -8.13 -8.71
C ASP A 73 11.77 -6.86 -9.57
N ILE A 74 12.90 -6.16 -9.72
CA ILE A 74 13.00 -4.96 -10.56
C ILE A 74 12.84 -5.30 -12.04
N GLU A 75 13.42 -6.41 -12.50
CA GLU A 75 13.30 -6.91 -13.88
C GLU A 75 11.85 -7.28 -14.19
N LEU A 76 11.20 -8.05 -13.31
CA LEU A 76 9.79 -8.40 -13.41
C LEU A 76 8.92 -7.14 -13.44
N LEU A 77 9.14 -6.19 -12.54
CA LEU A 77 8.39 -4.94 -12.47
C LEU A 77 8.51 -4.11 -13.76
N LYS A 78 9.71 -4.05 -14.36
CA LYS A 78 9.93 -3.41 -15.66
C LYS A 78 9.23 -4.16 -16.79
N GLU A 79 9.16 -5.48 -16.74
CA GLU A 79 8.40 -6.28 -17.71
C GLU A 79 6.89 -6.04 -17.59
N VAL A 80 6.36 -6.01 -16.37
CA VAL A 80 4.96 -5.64 -16.08
C VAL A 80 4.64 -4.30 -16.71
N ARG A 81 5.49 -3.27 -16.49
CA ARG A 81 5.25 -1.95 -17.06
C ARG A 81 5.22 -1.93 -18.58
N LYS A 82 6.03 -2.74 -19.25
CA LYS A 82 6.06 -2.84 -20.73
C LYS A 82 4.81 -3.50 -21.29
N LYS A 83 4.16 -4.37 -20.51
CA LYS A 83 3.07 -5.25 -20.98
C LYS A 83 1.69 -4.84 -20.46
N ALA A 84 1.63 -4.00 -19.45
CA ALA A 84 0.41 -3.46 -18.89
C ALA A 84 0.14 -2.05 -19.43
N GLU A 85 -1.11 -1.75 -19.85
CA GLU A 85 -1.50 -0.38 -20.19
C GLU A 85 -1.57 0.51 -18.93
N LYS A 86 -2.14 -0.01 -17.84
CA LYS A 86 -2.15 0.63 -16.51
C LYS A 86 -1.47 -0.24 -15.45
N VAL A 87 -0.66 0.38 -14.60
CA VAL A 87 -0.08 -0.27 -13.41
C VAL A 87 -0.60 0.42 -12.16
N ILE A 88 -1.23 -0.35 -11.29
CA ILE A 88 -1.80 0.11 -10.02
C ILE A 88 -0.98 -0.51 -8.87
N ALA A 89 -0.42 0.32 -8.00
CA ALA A 89 0.24 -0.15 -6.79
C ALA A 89 -0.82 -0.67 -5.81
N LEU A 90 -0.72 -1.94 -5.44
CA LEU A 90 -1.64 -2.64 -4.57
C LEU A 90 -1.05 -2.74 -3.16
N GLY A 91 -1.50 -1.86 -2.28
CA GLY A 91 -1.13 -1.84 -0.87
C GLY A 91 0.16 -1.08 -0.55
N HIS A 92 0.41 -0.96 0.75
CA HIS A 92 1.48 -0.15 1.33
C HIS A 92 2.88 -0.58 0.89
N CYS A 93 3.10 -1.88 0.71
CA CYS A 93 4.38 -2.40 0.22
C CYS A 93 4.72 -1.88 -1.18
N ALA A 94 3.75 -1.92 -2.10
CA ALA A 94 3.96 -1.44 -3.47
C ALA A 94 3.96 0.09 -3.53
N HIS A 95 3.22 0.76 -2.65
CA HIS A 95 3.13 2.21 -2.63
C HIS A 95 4.35 2.90 -1.98
N LEU A 96 4.73 2.48 -0.77
CA LEU A 96 5.73 3.19 0.07
C LEU A 96 6.91 2.31 0.49
N GLY A 97 6.90 1.04 0.09
CA GLY A 97 7.98 0.09 0.36
C GLY A 97 7.78 -0.75 1.61
N GLY A 98 6.67 -0.63 2.33
CA GLY A 98 6.26 -1.66 3.30
C GLY A 98 7.07 -1.77 4.58
N VAL A 99 6.70 -2.77 5.39
CA VAL A 99 7.37 -3.14 6.65
C VAL A 99 8.82 -3.56 6.46
N GLN A 100 9.16 -4.06 5.26
CA GLN A 100 10.52 -4.45 4.86
C GLN A 100 11.51 -3.27 4.82
N ARG A 101 11.03 -2.02 4.85
CA ARG A 101 11.90 -0.84 5.00
C ARG A 101 12.35 -0.61 6.44
N MET A 102 11.74 -1.24 7.45
CA MET A 102 12.16 -1.13 8.86
C MET A 102 13.66 -1.40 9.03
N LYS A 103 14.20 -2.37 8.28
CA LYS A 103 15.64 -2.71 8.30
C LYS A 103 16.56 -1.54 7.93
N ASN A 104 16.06 -0.53 7.22
CA ASN A 104 16.86 0.59 6.74
C ASN A 104 17.14 1.62 7.86
N TYR A 105 16.36 1.61 8.95
CA TYR A 105 16.55 2.53 10.08
C TYR A 105 17.54 2.00 11.12
N GLY A 106 17.96 0.74 10.99
CA GLY A 106 18.95 0.11 11.86
C GLY A 106 20.22 -0.32 11.14
N ASP A 107 21.08 -1.03 11.87
CA ASP A 107 22.26 -1.66 11.29
C ASP A 107 21.85 -2.88 10.42
N LYS A 108 21.71 -2.62 9.11
CA LYS A 108 21.37 -3.62 8.09
C LYS A 108 22.27 -4.86 8.13
N GLU A 109 23.56 -4.70 8.42
CA GLU A 109 24.50 -5.82 8.49
C GLU A 109 24.25 -6.68 9.73
N LYS A 110 24.07 -6.06 10.89
CA LYS A 110 23.72 -6.75 12.14
C LYS A 110 22.39 -7.50 12.02
N ILE A 111 21.37 -6.85 11.45
CA ILE A 111 20.06 -7.44 11.19
C ILE A 111 20.20 -8.65 10.25
N ALA A 112 20.89 -8.51 9.13
CA ALA A 112 21.08 -9.61 8.19
C ALA A 112 21.85 -10.79 8.80
N LYS A 113 22.87 -10.53 9.64
CA LYS A 113 23.63 -11.57 10.36
C LYS A 113 22.78 -12.32 11.40
N SER A 114 21.73 -11.72 11.93
CA SER A 114 20.83 -12.40 12.88
C SER A 114 20.03 -13.54 12.23
N VAL A 115 19.75 -13.42 10.92
CA VAL A 115 19.00 -14.43 10.15
C VAL A 115 19.94 -15.32 9.35
N TYR A 116 20.98 -14.76 8.74
CA TYR A 116 21.82 -15.43 7.76
C TYR A 116 23.27 -15.51 8.18
N LYS A 117 23.79 -16.75 8.30
CA LYS A 117 25.21 -17.02 8.55
C LYS A 117 26.13 -16.48 7.45
N GLN A 118 25.67 -16.41 6.20
CA GLN A 118 26.43 -15.92 5.04
C GLN A 118 25.78 -14.67 4.41
N TYR A 119 25.50 -13.63 5.21
CA TYR A 119 24.76 -12.43 4.77
C TYR A 119 25.36 -11.71 3.54
N LYS A 120 26.69 -11.75 3.32
CA LYS A 120 27.35 -11.07 2.18
C LYS A 120 26.90 -11.57 0.79
N LYS A 121 26.22 -12.72 0.71
CA LYS A 121 25.69 -13.28 -0.54
C LYS A 121 24.25 -12.84 -0.83
N ILE A 122 23.65 -12.03 0.04
CA ILE A 122 22.23 -11.67 -0.02
C ILE A 122 22.09 -10.25 -0.52
N GLU A 123 21.29 -10.07 -1.57
CA GLU A 123 20.86 -8.74 -2.01
C GLU A 123 19.96 -8.14 -0.92
N ASN A 124 20.41 -7.05 -0.30
CA ASN A 124 19.69 -6.37 0.76
C ASN A 124 19.42 -4.92 0.35
N ASN A 125 18.59 -4.75 -0.68
CA ASN A 125 18.26 -3.41 -1.18
C ASN A 125 17.36 -2.68 -0.19
N ASP A 126 17.48 -1.35 -0.16
CA ASP A 126 16.64 -0.49 0.67
C ASP A 126 15.16 -0.60 0.30
N GLY A 127 14.87 -0.98 -0.95
CA GLY A 127 13.53 -1.09 -1.47
C GLY A 127 12.84 0.27 -1.57
N GLY A 128 11.52 0.25 -1.54
CA GLY A 128 10.68 1.43 -1.74
C GLY A 128 9.42 1.10 -2.51
N GLY A 129 8.62 2.14 -2.76
CA GLY A 129 7.52 2.04 -3.70
C GLY A 129 7.99 1.64 -5.09
N ILE A 130 7.10 1.02 -5.85
CA ILE A 130 7.36 0.60 -7.23
C ILE A 130 7.53 1.80 -8.18
N ASP A 131 7.03 2.97 -7.78
CA ASP A 131 7.13 4.26 -8.47
C ASP A 131 8.59 4.73 -8.65
N LYS A 132 9.50 4.31 -7.76
CA LYS A 132 10.94 4.55 -7.92
C LYS A 132 11.54 3.89 -9.16
N TYR A 133 10.89 2.86 -9.71
CA TYR A 133 11.45 2.01 -10.75
C TYR A 133 10.68 2.08 -12.07
N ILE A 134 9.38 2.37 -12.00
CA ILE A 134 8.47 2.46 -13.15
C ILE A 134 7.42 3.54 -12.93
N LYS A 135 6.78 4.02 -14.01
CA LYS A 135 5.59 4.85 -13.90
C LYS A 135 4.41 4.03 -13.34
N VAL A 136 3.78 4.54 -12.30
CA VAL A 136 2.55 4.02 -11.68
C VAL A 136 1.39 4.92 -12.05
N ASP A 137 0.25 4.34 -12.42
CA ASP A 137 -0.94 5.09 -12.87
C ASP A 137 -2.00 5.26 -11.76
N GLY A 138 -1.86 4.55 -10.64
CA GLY A 138 -2.75 4.68 -9.50
C GLY A 138 -2.29 3.84 -8.30
N VAL A 139 -2.91 4.10 -7.15
CA VAL A 139 -2.55 3.46 -5.87
C VAL A 139 -3.82 3.03 -5.14
N ILE A 140 -3.77 1.85 -4.54
CA ILE A 140 -4.75 1.42 -3.54
C ILE A 140 -4.00 1.29 -2.21
N PRO A 141 -4.15 2.25 -1.28
CA PRO A 141 -3.35 2.27 -0.05
C PRO A 141 -3.83 1.24 0.99
N GLY A 142 -2.96 0.94 1.96
CA GLY A 142 -3.27 0.10 3.13
C GLY A 142 -2.42 -1.17 3.24
N CYS A 143 -2.35 -1.70 4.47
CA CYS A 143 -1.62 -2.93 4.79
C CYS A 143 -2.50 -3.90 5.60
N PRO A 144 -3.35 -4.73 4.95
CA PRO A 144 -3.61 -4.76 3.51
C PRO A 144 -4.58 -3.66 3.06
N ILE A 145 -4.84 -3.59 1.75
CA ILE A 145 -5.89 -2.76 1.16
C ILE A 145 -7.28 -3.11 1.72
N THR A 146 -8.26 -2.22 1.53
CA THR A 146 -9.66 -2.62 1.71
C THR A 146 -10.20 -3.28 0.44
N LYS A 147 -10.99 -4.34 0.63
CA LYS A 147 -11.56 -5.11 -0.49
C LYS A 147 -12.52 -4.28 -1.36
N ASP A 148 -13.25 -3.36 -0.74
CA ASP A 148 -14.17 -2.48 -1.47
C ASP A 148 -13.43 -1.44 -2.32
N GLU A 149 -12.26 -0.95 -1.89
CA GLU A 149 -11.40 -0.09 -2.71
C GLU A 149 -10.87 -0.82 -3.95
N PHE A 150 -10.43 -2.08 -3.80
CA PHE A 150 -10.06 -2.90 -4.95
C PHE A 150 -11.21 -3.02 -5.95
N LEU A 151 -12.40 -3.40 -5.49
CA LEU A 151 -13.56 -3.56 -6.37
C LEU A 151 -13.94 -2.24 -7.05
N ARG A 152 -13.94 -1.11 -6.32
CA ARG A 152 -14.18 0.22 -6.90
C ARG A 152 -13.13 0.59 -7.93
N SER A 153 -11.85 0.32 -7.67
CA SER A 153 -10.77 0.60 -8.62
C SER A 153 -10.91 -0.22 -9.90
N LEU A 154 -11.31 -1.50 -9.77
CA LEU A 154 -11.51 -2.38 -10.91
C LEU A 154 -12.68 -1.86 -11.75
N ILE A 155 -13.81 -1.55 -11.12
CA ILE A 155 -14.98 -1.01 -11.81
C ILE A 155 -14.66 0.33 -12.49
N ALA A 156 -13.95 1.24 -11.81
CA ALA A 156 -13.55 2.53 -12.38
C ALA A 156 -12.66 2.32 -13.61
N ALA A 157 -11.64 1.46 -13.49
CA ALA A 157 -10.73 1.17 -14.59
C ALA A 157 -11.43 0.51 -15.79
N LEU A 158 -12.37 -0.42 -15.55
CA LEU A 158 -13.20 -1.02 -16.60
C LEU A 158 -14.13 -0.02 -17.28
N ALA A 159 -14.57 1.02 -16.56
CA ALA A 159 -15.37 2.12 -17.09
C ALA A 159 -14.52 3.20 -17.79
N GLY A 160 -13.20 3.03 -17.86
CA GLY A 160 -12.29 4.05 -18.41
C GLY A 160 -12.20 5.32 -17.55
N ARG A 161 -12.58 5.24 -16.27
CA ARG A 161 -12.52 6.34 -15.31
C ARG A 161 -11.33 6.17 -14.37
N GLU A 162 -10.88 7.27 -13.79
CA GLU A 162 -9.91 7.24 -12.70
C GLU A 162 -10.59 6.80 -11.40
N PHE A 163 -9.82 6.13 -10.54
CA PHE A 163 -10.25 5.72 -9.22
C PHE A 163 -9.78 6.76 -8.21
N GLU A 164 -10.72 7.30 -7.45
CA GLU A 164 -10.45 8.24 -6.36
C GLU A 164 -10.26 7.48 -5.05
N ILE A 165 -9.21 7.83 -4.32
CA ILE A 165 -8.96 7.36 -2.95
C ILE A 165 -9.55 8.36 -1.94
N GLU A 166 -9.75 7.90 -0.71
CA GLU A 166 -10.12 8.80 0.38
C GLU A 166 -8.92 9.69 0.75
N GLU A 167 -9.07 11.00 0.57
CA GLU A 167 -8.03 12.00 0.85
C GLU A 167 -8.24 12.72 2.20
N SER A 168 -9.32 12.41 2.92
CA SER A 168 -9.46 12.85 4.31
C SER A 168 -8.62 11.98 5.26
N PRO A 169 -8.18 12.52 6.42
CA PRO A 169 -7.46 11.74 7.40
C PRO A 169 -8.35 10.68 8.06
N VAL A 170 -7.75 9.61 8.59
CA VAL A 170 -8.45 8.59 9.41
C VAL A 170 -9.25 9.23 10.56
N CYS A 171 -8.79 10.37 11.11
CA CYS A 171 -9.53 11.11 12.13
C CYS A 171 -10.96 11.52 11.72
N TYR A 172 -11.20 11.79 10.43
CA TYR A 172 -12.55 12.12 9.96
C TYR A 172 -13.48 10.92 10.10
N GLU A 173 -13.00 9.72 9.76
CA GLU A 173 -13.74 8.47 9.95
C GLU A 173 -13.94 8.16 11.44
N CYS A 174 -12.93 8.37 12.29
CA CYS A 174 -13.06 8.18 13.73
C CYS A 174 -14.17 9.07 14.32
N LEU A 175 -14.16 10.35 13.94
CA LEU A 175 -15.15 11.32 14.42
C LEU A 175 -16.56 10.94 13.94
N ASN A 176 -16.71 10.62 12.64
CA ASN A 176 -18.00 10.24 12.07
C ASN A 176 -18.59 8.98 12.73
N ASN A 177 -17.73 8.04 13.14
CA ASN A 177 -18.15 6.83 13.84
C ASN A 177 -18.24 6.98 15.37
N SER A 178 -17.97 8.19 15.90
CA SER A 178 -17.96 8.46 17.35
C SER A 178 -17.05 7.51 18.14
N TYR A 179 -15.90 7.14 17.57
CA TYR A 179 -14.92 6.32 18.27
C TYR A 179 -14.18 7.13 19.32
N GLU A 180 -13.78 6.45 20.40
CA GLU A 180 -13.02 7.06 21.47
C GLU A 180 -11.63 7.49 20.98
N CYS A 181 -11.23 8.72 21.32
CA CYS A 181 -9.97 9.28 20.86
C CYS A 181 -8.79 8.78 21.70
N LEU A 182 -8.03 7.82 21.16
CA LEU A 182 -6.84 7.28 21.83
C LEU A 182 -5.71 8.31 21.97
N LEU A 183 -5.64 9.29 21.07
CA LEU A 183 -4.70 10.41 21.22
C LEU A 183 -4.99 11.24 22.49
N GLN A 184 -6.27 11.41 22.85
CA GLN A 184 -6.66 12.08 24.10
C GLN A 184 -6.39 11.22 25.34
N LYS A 185 -6.19 9.90 25.17
CA LYS A 185 -5.74 8.99 26.23
C LYS A 185 -4.22 8.95 26.41
N GLY A 186 -3.48 9.75 25.63
CA GLY A 186 -2.02 9.76 25.66
C GLY A 186 -1.38 8.63 24.83
N GLU A 187 -2.12 8.00 23.91
CA GLU A 187 -1.52 7.03 22.98
C GLU A 187 -1.00 7.71 21.71
N ILE A 188 0.13 7.20 21.20
CA ILE A 188 0.70 7.65 19.92
C ILE A 188 -0.21 7.18 18.79
N CYS A 189 -0.90 8.13 18.14
CA CYS A 189 -1.84 7.86 17.07
C CYS A 189 -1.52 8.71 15.83
N LEU A 190 -1.20 8.06 14.71
CA LEU A 190 -0.91 8.70 13.42
C LEU A 190 -2.17 9.02 12.59
N GLY A 191 -3.36 8.74 13.12
CA GLY A 191 -4.65 8.97 12.44
C GLY A 191 -4.85 10.38 11.86
N PRO A 192 -4.39 11.47 12.52
CA PRO A 192 -4.56 12.83 12.00
C PRO A 192 -3.82 13.13 10.69
N VAL A 193 -2.79 12.36 10.37
CA VAL A 193 -1.90 12.58 9.21
C VAL A 193 -1.92 11.42 8.21
N THR A 194 -2.68 10.37 8.49
CA THR A 194 -2.77 9.15 7.68
C THR A 194 -3.99 9.20 6.76
N LEU A 195 -3.84 8.76 5.51
CA LEU A 195 -4.93 8.60 4.56
C LEU A 195 -6.06 7.73 5.12
N GLY A 196 -7.29 8.26 5.09
CA GLY A 196 -8.53 7.56 5.44
C GLY A 196 -8.91 6.51 4.39
N GLY A 197 -10.07 5.87 4.56
CA GLY A 197 -10.62 4.83 3.70
C GLY A 197 -10.64 3.44 4.34
N CYS A 198 -10.09 3.26 5.54
CA CYS A 198 -10.14 2.00 6.29
C CYS A 198 -11.28 1.93 7.31
N GLY A 199 -12.13 2.96 7.39
CA GLY A 199 -13.21 3.05 8.39
C GLY A 199 -12.68 3.10 9.82
N ALA A 200 -11.45 3.57 10.02
CA ALA A 200 -10.75 3.60 11.30
C ALA A 200 -10.81 2.27 12.11
N ILE A 201 -10.65 1.13 11.43
CA ILE A 201 -10.78 -0.23 12.01
C ILE A 201 -9.92 -0.46 13.27
N CYS A 202 -8.70 0.11 13.33
CA CYS A 202 -7.82 -0.01 14.49
C CYS A 202 -8.43 0.67 15.72
N VAL A 203 -8.89 1.93 15.55
CA VAL A 203 -9.45 2.73 16.65
C VAL A 203 -10.77 2.13 17.13
N LYS A 204 -11.59 1.60 16.21
CA LYS A 204 -12.78 0.80 16.54
C LYS A 204 -12.45 -0.37 17.49
N SER A 205 -11.26 -0.95 17.34
CA SER A 205 -10.78 -2.10 18.11
C SER A 205 -9.98 -1.70 19.36
N GLY A 206 -9.91 -0.40 19.69
CA GLY A 206 -9.15 0.10 20.83
C GLY A 206 -7.65 0.21 20.61
N GLN A 207 -7.19 0.22 19.35
CA GLN A 207 -5.77 0.37 19.00
C GLN A 207 -5.52 1.67 18.22
N ALA A 208 -4.48 2.41 18.60
CA ALA A 208 -4.08 3.62 17.90
C ALA A 208 -3.65 3.36 16.45
N CYS A 209 -3.84 4.37 15.59
CA CYS A 209 -3.50 4.25 14.17
C CYS A 209 -1.98 4.28 13.96
N TRP A 210 -1.44 3.30 13.24
CA TRP A 210 -0.02 3.18 12.90
C TRP A 210 0.38 3.79 11.55
N GLY A 211 -0.57 4.38 10.81
CA GLY A 211 -0.23 5.02 9.54
C GLY A 211 -0.08 4.09 8.33
N CYS A 212 -0.58 2.85 8.39
CA CYS A 212 -0.38 1.83 7.34
C CYS A 212 -0.91 2.19 5.94
N ARG A 213 -1.67 3.28 5.79
CA ARG A 213 -2.18 3.78 4.51
C ARG A 213 -1.30 4.86 3.89
N GLY A 214 -0.24 5.27 4.58
CA GLY A 214 0.60 6.40 4.17
C GLY A 214 0.04 7.74 4.62
N PHE A 215 0.88 8.78 4.53
CA PHE A 215 0.48 10.13 4.90
C PHE A 215 -0.33 10.82 3.81
N LEU A 216 -1.09 11.85 4.20
CA LEU A 216 -1.85 12.70 3.29
C LEU A 216 -0.94 13.31 2.18
N PRO A 217 -1.43 13.52 0.95
CA PRO A 217 -0.66 14.22 -0.09
C PRO A 217 -0.36 15.67 0.33
N GLU A 218 0.77 16.25 -0.13
CA GLU A 218 1.22 17.59 0.31
C GLU A 218 0.21 18.71 0.01
N VAL A 219 -0.55 18.58 -1.08
CA VAL A 219 -1.61 19.49 -1.48
C VAL A 219 -2.88 18.67 -1.65
N LEU A 220 -3.81 18.78 -0.71
CA LEU A 220 -5.16 18.28 -0.91
C LEU A 220 -5.86 19.18 -1.93
N PRO A 221 -6.41 18.65 -3.04
CA PRO A 221 -7.34 19.41 -3.86
C PRO A 221 -8.55 19.77 -3.01
N LEU A 222 -8.67 21.04 -2.66
CA LEU A 222 -9.75 21.54 -1.83
C LEU A 222 -11.08 21.42 -2.59
N ARG A 223 -12.00 20.60 -2.09
CA ARG A 223 -13.41 21.03 -2.09
C ARG A 223 -13.52 22.11 -1.02
N ASP A 224 -14.05 23.28 -1.41
CA ASP A 224 -14.53 24.34 -0.50
C ASP A 224 -13.52 25.31 0.13
N GLY A 225 -12.45 25.68 -0.59
CA GLY A 225 -11.78 26.99 -0.38
C GLY A 225 -11.08 27.24 0.97
N ALA A 226 -10.83 26.21 1.78
CA ALA A 226 -9.97 26.33 2.97
C ALA A 226 -8.49 26.49 2.60
N CYS A 227 -7.68 27.15 3.44
CA CYS A 227 -6.24 27.31 3.19
C CYS A 227 -5.56 25.91 3.08
N PRO A 228 -4.73 25.64 2.05
CA PRO A 228 -3.99 24.39 1.97
C PRO A 228 -2.99 24.31 3.12
N VAL A 229 -3.35 23.59 4.18
CA VAL A 229 -2.39 23.24 5.23
C VAL A 229 -1.55 22.09 4.71
N SER A 230 -0.26 22.35 4.46
CA SER A 230 0.67 21.35 3.96
C SER A 230 0.72 20.13 4.89
N THR A 231 0.79 18.93 4.32
CA THR A 231 0.95 17.70 5.13
C THR A 231 2.18 17.75 6.01
N ASN A 232 3.26 18.39 5.55
CA ASN A 232 4.48 18.57 6.33
C ASN A 232 4.21 19.40 7.60
N ALA A 233 3.48 20.51 7.49
CA ALA A 233 3.10 21.30 8.67
C ALA A 233 2.18 20.52 9.61
N LYS A 234 1.27 19.67 9.08
CA LYS A 234 0.44 18.79 9.91
C LYS A 234 1.26 17.73 10.64
N LEU A 235 2.26 17.14 9.97
CA LEU A 235 3.18 16.17 10.54
C LEU A 235 4.05 16.78 11.63
N GLU A 236 4.63 17.96 11.38
CA GLU A 236 5.42 18.69 12.38
C GLU A 236 4.58 19.07 13.60
N ASN A 237 3.35 19.56 13.38
CA ASN A 237 2.43 19.89 14.46
C ASN A 237 2.05 18.64 15.27
N LEU A 238 1.76 17.53 14.59
CA LEU A 238 1.45 16.27 15.26
C LEU A 238 2.64 15.79 16.08
N ARG A 239 3.84 15.74 15.49
CA ARG A 239 5.06 15.35 16.21
C ARG A 239 5.32 16.24 17.42
N SER A 240 5.15 17.56 17.30
CA SER A 240 5.29 18.48 18.43
C SER A 240 4.34 18.15 19.58
N LYS A 241 3.10 17.74 19.28
CA LYS A 241 2.13 17.33 20.30
C LYS A 241 2.42 15.94 20.86
N LEU A 242 2.87 15.00 20.02
CA LEU A 242 3.24 13.66 20.47
C LEU A 242 4.41 13.71 21.47
N LYS A 243 5.33 14.67 21.32
CA LYS A 243 6.44 14.91 22.27
C LYS A 243 5.99 15.31 23.67
N GLU A 244 4.74 15.74 23.85
CA GLU A 244 4.17 16.03 25.17
C GLU A 244 3.75 14.75 25.92
N ILE A 245 3.55 13.64 25.21
CA ILE A 245 2.98 12.39 25.76
C ILE A 245 3.87 11.15 25.57
N ALA A 246 4.88 11.22 24.71
CA ALA A 246 5.76 10.10 24.39
C ALA A 246 7.19 10.56 24.10
N SER A 247 8.17 9.66 24.22
CA SER A 247 9.56 9.95 23.85
C SER A 247 9.73 9.99 22.33
N GLU A 248 10.79 10.65 21.85
CA GLU A 248 11.09 10.66 20.41
C GLU A 248 11.33 9.24 19.87
N GLU A 249 11.95 8.38 20.68
CA GLU A 249 12.18 6.97 20.34
C GLU A 249 10.87 6.20 20.15
N ASP A 250 9.85 6.45 20.98
CA ASP A 250 8.54 5.82 20.83
C ASP A 250 7.82 6.31 19.56
N ILE A 251 7.90 7.60 19.26
CA ILE A 251 7.30 8.20 18.05
C ILE A 251 7.95 7.63 16.80
N GLU A 252 9.29 7.65 16.76
CA GLU A 252 10.05 7.05 15.67
C GLU A 252 9.72 5.56 15.53
N GLY A 253 9.63 4.82 16.63
CA GLY A 253 9.27 3.41 16.63
C GLY A 253 7.95 3.12 15.90
N VAL A 254 6.91 3.95 16.10
CA VAL A 254 5.63 3.79 15.37
C VAL A 254 5.76 4.17 13.89
N GLU A 255 6.48 5.23 13.57
CA GLU A 255 6.71 5.66 12.18
C GLU A 255 7.58 4.67 11.39
N GLU A 256 8.49 3.95 12.06
CA GLU A 256 9.36 2.96 11.45
C GLU A 256 8.60 1.72 10.95
N ILE A 257 7.55 1.28 11.67
CA ILE A 257 6.77 0.05 11.36
C ILE A 257 6.42 -0.01 9.88
N PHE A 258 6.01 1.13 9.31
CA PHE A 258 5.57 1.24 7.92
C PHE A 258 6.55 2.03 7.04
N GLY A 259 7.80 2.23 7.45
CA GLY A 259 8.75 2.95 6.61
C GLY A 259 8.42 4.42 6.40
N LEU A 260 7.76 5.04 7.38
CA LEU A 260 7.26 6.42 7.35
C LEU A 260 8.19 7.41 8.06
N ARG A 261 9.16 6.93 8.85
CA ARG A 261 10.16 7.79 9.48
C ARG A 261 10.94 8.53 8.40
N ARG A 262 10.94 9.86 8.50
CA ARG A 262 11.71 10.78 7.64
C ARG A 262 13.06 11.06 8.31
N ASP A 263 14.12 10.67 7.62
CA ASP A 263 15.53 10.95 7.91
C ASP A 263 16.01 12.28 7.32
#